data_AF-A0A9E4C7N6-F1
#
_entry.id   AF-A0A9E4C7N6-F1
#
_cell.length_a   1.000
_cell.length_b   1.000
_cell.length_c   1.000
_cell.angle_alpha   90.00
_cell.angle_beta   90.00
_cell.angle_gamma   90.00
#
_symmetry.space_group_name_H-M   'P 1'
#
loop_
_entity.id
_entity.type
_entity.pdbx_description
1 polymer ?
#
loop_
_entity_poly.entity_id
_entity_poly.type
_entity_poly.pdbx_seq_one_letter_code
_entity_poly.pdbx_strand_id
1 'polypeptide(L)'
;MKHIEEALNGVNSPGAKKFPEELSIAKRVAQPVASGDKEPDLVAARKNGSRLVFSLATRGVASLIISHLDAIKADSDRAEVKKRLSQARRISQAFAGTLPYLDPKAWKKMQIHWLEASSHMGAAGVMGIGAKPMNIEKIRESISFIRGYIHVNFSEFQAGIEHRLLPRPKGSETYTETAHVPWRLPPGSNINKQLPRPRQILGMAERGVNEAETFLIAFGDMAFDSAEIFGEPARTLGMSCNTCHNKGVTNPELFIPGLSREKGGMDVSNSFFAGHANNGLHDPLDTPDLRGIRFTAPYGRNGRFASLREFVRNVIVNEFNGPEPDPMILDGMIAYMNEFEFLPNPKLKKSGRLNPEKVSRAALRGEKIFHRKFPQMMGGMSCASCHIPNANFVDHKRHDIGSTGASRLFHVGGMDTPTLLSSKFTSPYFHDGSLPTLRAVNEWFNRQFKLGLERKDIDDLTAYLEAVGDGVQGIENTVHTLESELEEFKFFLSTYERLKLKKKKELITVLLKTVVREVQAHKWDVQDKENLPVLNKMEEKLNEALRAHLAGDAKMTDDNIAAYHALYQKNQDKLK
;
A
#
# COMPACT_ATOMS: atom_id res chain seq x y z
N MET A 1 -3.84 19.86 8.17
CA MET A 1 -3.70 21.31 8.47
C MET A 1 -5.03 22.01 8.67
N LYS A 2 -5.97 21.98 7.72
CA LYS A 2 -7.30 22.61 7.87
C LYS A 2 -8.02 22.25 9.19
N HIS A 3 -8.07 20.96 9.54
CA HIS A 3 -8.66 20.53 10.81
C HIS A 3 -7.91 21.04 12.06
N ILE A 4 -6.60 21.24 11.97
CA ILE A 4 -5.81 21.81 13.08
C ILE A 4 -6.11 23.31 13.20
N GLU A 5 -6.16 24.03 12.07
CA GLU A 5 -6.57 25.43 11.99
C GLU A 5 -7.96 25.65 12.60
N GLU A 6 -8.95 24.85 12.18
CA GLU A 6 -10.31 24.85 12.72
C GLU A 6 -10.35 24.56 14.22
N ALA A 7 -9.58 23.57 14.68
CA ALA A 7 -9.55 23.19 16.10
C ALA A 7 -8.83 24.23 16.98
N LEU A 8 -7.90 25.00 16.42
CA LEU A 8 -7.19 26.06 17.13
C LEU A 8 -7.99 27.37 17.20
N ASN A 9 -9.09 27.49 16.45
CA ASN A 9 -9.96 28.66 16.54
C ASN A 9 -10.51 28.80 17.97
N GLY A 10 -10.25 29.96 18.59
CA GLY A 10 -10.64 30.23 19.97
C GLY A 10 -9.72 29.65 21.05
N VAL A 11 -8.61 28.99 20.67
CA VAL A 11 -7.58 28.53 21.62
C VAL A 11 -6.64 29.68 21.97
N ASN A 12 -6.59 30.06 23.26
CA ASN A 12 -5.72 31.12 23.74
C ASN A 12 -4.35 30.58 24.18
N SER A 13 -3.51 30.19 23.23
CA SER A 13 -2.10 29.81 23.47
C SER A 13 -1.15 30.53 22.50
N PRO A 14 0.15 30.71 22.86
CA PRO A 14 1.13 31.33 21.96
C PRO A 14 1.21 30.63 20.60
N GLY A 15 1.20 29.30 20.60
CA GLY A 15 1.22 28.49 19.37
C GLY A 15 -0.04 28.65 18.52
N ALA A 16 -1.23 28.71 19.15
CA ALA A 16 -2.49 28.92 18.44
C ALA A 16 -2.57 30.31 17.78
N LYS A 17 -2.06 31.35 18.44
CA LYS A 17 -2.07 32.73 17.91
C LYS A 17 -1.16 32.90 16.69
N LYS A 18 0.01 32.25 16.68
CA LYS A 18 0.97 32.30 15.56
C LYS A 18 0.55 31.40 14.39
N PHE A 19 -0.24 30.36 14.64
CA PHE A 19 -0.55 29.32 13.67
C PHE A 19 -1.13 29.83 12.34
N PRO A 20 -2.09 30.78 12.28
CA PRO A 20 -2.65 31.25 11.01
C PRO A 20 -1.62 31.95 10.12
N GLU A 21 -0.77 32.81 10.71
CA GLU A 21 0.28 33.53 10.00
C GLU A 21 1.33 32.55 9.46
N GLU A 22 1.82 31.65 10.31
CA GLU A 22 2.84 30.68 9.91
C GLU A 22 2.30 29.66 8.90
N LEU A 23 1.03 29.26 9.00
CA LEU A 23 0.37 28.44 8.00
C LEU A 23 0.23 29.18 6.67
N SER A 24 -0.03 30.49 6.68
CA SER A 24 0.00 31.30 5.45
C SER A 24 1.39 31.32 4.83
N ILE A 25 2.46 31.44 5.62
CA ILE A 25 3.85 31.34 5.15
C ILE A 25 4.10 29.95 4.55
N ALA A 26 3.70 28.88 5.24
CA ALA A 26 3.87 27.51 4.77
C ALA A 26 3.13 27.26 3.46
N LYS A 27 1.89 27.76 3.32
CA LYS A 27 1.12 27.69 2.07
C LYS A 27 1.83 28.41 0.93
N ARG A 28 2.46 29.57 1.16
CA ARG A 28 3.25 30.29 0.14
C ARG A 28 4.50 29.52 -0.27
N VAL A 29 5.25 28.95 0.68
CA VAL A 29 6.45 28.15 0.41
C VAL A 29 6.12 26.83 -0.29
N ALA A 30 4.92 26.29 -0.06
CA ALA A 30 4.45 25.05 -0.66
C ALA A 30 3.73 25.23 -2.01
N GLN A 31 3.45 26.46 -2.45
CA GLN A 31 2.84 26.70 -3.77
C GLN A 31 3.83 26.33 -4.89
N PRO A 32 3.35 25.71 -5.98
CA PRO A 32 4.21 25.41 -7.11
C PRO A 32 4.78 26.70 -7.69
N VAL A 33 6.10 26.78 -7.77
CA VAL A 33 6.77 27.94 -8.35
C VAL A 33 6.59 27.93 -9.87
N ALA A 34 6.54 29.12 -10.47
CA ALA A 34 6.21 29.32 -11.88
C ALA A 34 7.12 28.50 -12.82
N SER A 35 6.63 28.21 -14.03
CA SER A 35 7.39 27.53 -15.08
C SER A 35 8.62 28.37 -15.48
N GLY A 36 9.77 28.05 -14.90
CA GLY A 36 11.03 28.78 -15.12
C GLY A 36 12.14 28.44 -14.11
N ASP A 37 11.80 27.92 -12.94
CA ASP A 37 12.78 27.59 -11.89
C ASP A 37 13.54 26.28 -12.16
N LYS A 38 14.80 26.22 -11.72
CA LYS A 38 15.63 25.02 -11.82
C LYS A 38 15.15 23.96 -10.83
N GLU A 39 15.11 22.70 -11.28
CA GLU A 39 14.65 21.54 -10.50
C GLU A 39 15.31 21.38 -9.10
N PRO A 40 16.62 21.64 -8.91
CA PRO A 40 17.25 21.60 -7.59
C PRO A 40 16.66 22.59 -6.58
N ASP A 41 16.29 23.80 -7.03
CA ASP A 41 15.74 24.86 -6.19
C ASP A 41 14.32 24.48 -5.72
N LEU A 42 13.55 23.83 -6.59
CA LEU A 42 12.21 23.31 -6.29
C LEU A 42 12.25 22.19 -5.25
N VAL A 43 13.20 21.26 -5.35
CA VAL A 43 13.36 20.16 -4.38
C VAL A 43 13.72 20.72 -3.00
N ALA A 44 14.62 21.71 -2.94
CA ALA A 44 14.99 22.37 -1.69
C ALA A 44 13.80 23.11 -1.06
N ALA A 45 13.05 23.88 -1.86
CA ALA A 45 11.85 24.57 -1.42
C ALA A 45 10.78 23.61 -0.86
N ARG A 46 10.52 22.48 -1.55
CA ARG A 46 9.58 21.44 -1.10
C ARG A 46 10.00 20.79 0.22
N LYS A 47 11.29 20.48 0.39
CA LYS A 47 11.83 19.94 1.65
C LYS A 47 11.63 20.93 2.80
N ASN A 48 11.91 22.22 2.57
CA ASN A 48 11.71 23.26 3.57
C ASN A 48 10.22 23.46 3.90
N GLY A 49 9.34 23.48 2.89
CA GLY A 49 7.89 23.53 3.08
C GLY A 49 7.38 22.34 3.89
N SER A 50 7.85 21.12 3.61
CA SER A 50 7.46 19.91 4.34
C SER A 50 7.88 19.98 5.82
N ARG A 51 9.10 20.44 6.11
CA ARG A 51 9.58 20.65 7.49
C ARG A 51 8.74 21.70 8.21
N LEU A 52 8.41 22.80 7.56
CA LEU A 52 7.60 23.87 8.14
C LEU A 52 6.19 23.37 8.45
N VAL A 53 5.53 22.70 7.51
CA VAL A 53 4.20 22.11 7.71
C VAL A 53 4.22 21.10 8.85
N PHE A 54 5.22 20.22 8.90
CA PHE A 54 5.37 19.24 9.98
C PHE A 54 5.61 19.89 11.34
N SER A 55 6.42 20.95 11.38
CA SER A 55 6.69 21.72 12.60
C SER A 55 5.42 22.39 13.11
N LEU A 56 4.66 23.00 12.21
CA LEU A 56 3.37 23.62 12.52
C LEU A 56 2.35 22.61 13.02
N ALA A 57 2.20 21.48 12.33
CA ALA A 57 1.30 20.41 12.76
C ALA A 57 1.65 19.93 14.17
N THR A 58 2.94 19.71 14.46
CA THR A 58 3.42 19.26 15.76
C THR A 58 3.11 20.28 16.87
N ARG A 59 3.42 21.57 16.64
CA ARG A 59 3.12 22.67 17.58
C ARG A 59 1.62 22.87 17.78
N GLY A 60 0.82 22.73 16.72
CA GLY A 60 -0.63 22.83 16.77
C GLY A 60 -1.26 21.71 17.60
N VAL A 61 -0.83 20.47 17.38
CA VAL A 61 -1.23 19.30 18.20
C VAL A 61 -0.85 19.51 19.67
N ALA A 62 0.39 19.96 19.95
CA ALA A 62 0.83 20.26 21.31
C ALA A 62 -0.04 21.35 21.98
N SER A 63 -0.35 22.41 21.24
CA SER A 63 -1.20 23.51 21.71
C SER A 63 -2.62 23.05 22.04
N LEU A 64 -3.21 22.17 21.24
CA LEU A 64 -4.53 21.59 21.51
C LEU A 64 -4.53 20.75 22.78
N ILE A 65 -3.51 19.90 22.98
CA ILE A 65 -3.38 19.10 24.21
C ILE A 65 -3.29 20.02 25.43
N ILE A 66 -2.36 20.98 25.42
CA ILE A 66 -2.15 21.91 26.53
C ILE A 66 -3.43 22.70 26.80
N SER A 67 -4.13 23.19 25.77
CA SER A 67 -5.38 23.94 25.93
C SER A 67 -6.47 23.12 26.62
N HIS A 68 -6.63 21.85 26.26
CA HIS A 68 -7.59 20.98 26.94
C HIS A 68 -7.21 20.71 28.40
N LEU A 69 -5.92 20.55 28.70
CA LEU A 69 -5.44 20.34 30.07
C LEU A 69 -5.58 21.62 30.93
N ASP A 70 -5.22 22.79 30.39
CA ASP A 70 -5.30 24.08 31.09
C ASP A 70 -6.75 24.54 31.34
N ALA A 71 -7.71 24.02 30.56
CA ALA A 71 -9.13 24.24 30.80
C ALA A 71 -9.68 23.51 32.05
N ILE A 72 -8.93 22.54 32.60
CA ILE A 72 -9.31 21.83 33.83
C ILE A 72 -8.89 22.67 35.05
N LYS A 73 -9.87 23.40 35.60
CA LYS A 73 -9.71 24.30 36.74
C LYS A 73 -10.14 23.63 38.05
N ALA A 74 -9.84 24.28 39.19
CA ALA A 74 -10.20 23.79 40.52
C ALA A 74 -11.72 23.63 40.72
N ASP A 75 -12.50 24.47 40.04
CA ASP A 75 -13.97 24.55 40.09
C ASP A 75 -14.66 23.77 38.96
N SER A 76 -13.91 23.02 38.14
CA SER A 76 -14.49 22.26 37.02
C SER A 76 -15.33 21.08 37.49
N ASP A 77 -16.51 20.92 36.89
CA ASP A 77 -17.36 19.77 37.14
C ASP A 77 -16.82 18.48 36.47
N ARG A 78 -17.36 17.33 36.89
CA ARG A 78 -16.94 16.02 36.39
C ARG A 78 -17.13 15.85 34.87
N ALA A 79 -18.20 16.39 34.31
CA ALA A 79 -18.51 16.22 32.89
C ALA A 79 -17.50 16.99 32.02
N GLU A 80 -17.17 18.22 32.42
CA GLU A 80 -16.16 19.04 31.74
C GLU A 80 -14.78 18.41 31.86
N VAL A 81 -14.38 17.97 33.07
CA VAL A 81 -13.10 17.26 33.27
C VAL A 81 -13.00 16.03 32.38
N LYS A 82 -14.04 15.18 32.35
CA LYS A 82 -14.08 13.96 31.51
C LYS A 82 -13.92 14.31 30.03
N LYS A 83 -14.65 15.33 29.55
CA LYS A 83 -14.57 15.79 28.16
C LYS A 83 -13.18 16.28 27.81
N ARG A 84 -12.60 17.17 28.62
CA ARG A 84 -11.26 17.75 28.39
C ARG A 84 -10.17 16.70 28.45
N LEU A 85 -10.17 15.85 29.49
CA LEU A 85 -9.19 14.79 29.67
C LEU A 85 -9.25 13.77 28.52
N SER A 86 -10.46 13.37 28.10
CA SER A 86 -10.65 12.46 26.96
C SER A 86 -10.14 13.06 25.65
N GLN A 87 -10.39 14.34 25.38
CA GLN A 87 -9.92 15.00 24.16
C GLN A 87 -8.40 15.12 24.16
N ALA A 88 -7.81 15.61 25.26
CA ALA A 88 -6.36 15.72 25.40
C ALA A 88 -5.66 14.36 25.22
N ARG A 89 -6.20 13.29 25.81
CA ARG A 89 -5.67 11.93 25.67
C ARG A 89 -5.81 11.37 24.25
N ARG A 90 -6.90 11.70 23.54
CA ARG A 90 -7.09 11.28 22.15
C ARG A 90 -6.11 11.99 21.22
N ILE A 91 -5.91 13.29 21.41
CA ILE A 91 -4.98 14.09 20.61
C ILE A 91 -3.53 13.66 20.87
N SER A 92 -3.17 13.31 22.12
CA SER A 92 -1.82 12.84 22.45
C SER A 92 -1.42 11.53 21.77
N GLN A 93 -2.38 10.76 21.23
CA GLN A 93 -2.08 9.58 20.39
C GLN A 93 -1.32 9.92 19.11
N ALA A 94 -1.34 11.19 18.67
CA ALA A 94 -0.48 11.65 17.58
C ALA A 94 1.02 11.40 17.83
N PHE A 95 1.43 11.30 19.10
CA PHE A 95 2.82 11.03 19.50
C PHE A 95 3.08 9.55 19.86
N ALA A 96 2.04 8.70 19.89
CA ALA A 96 2.16 7.29 20.28
C ALA A 96 2.97 6.45 19.28
N GLY A 97 3.06 6.91 18.02
CA GLY A 97 3.89 6.25 17.00
C GLY A 97 5.39 6.48 17.18
N THR A 98 5.81 7.43 18.03
CA THR A 98 7.21 7.86 18.12
C THR A 98 7.78 7.85 19.54
N LEU A 99 7.05 8.42 20.50
CA LEU A 99 7.54 8.56 21.88
C LEU A 99 7.88 7.25 22.59
N PRO A 100 7.15 6.12 22.39
CA PRO A 100 7.55 4.85 22.99
C PRO A 100 8.96 4.39 22.61
N TYR A 101 9.48 4.88 21.47
CA TYR A 101 10.79 4.51 20.94
C TYR A 101 11.84 5.57 21.24
N LEU A 102 11.51 6.85 20.99
CA LEU A 102 12.44 7.96 21.20
C LEU A 102 12.62 8.33 22.66
N ASP A 103 11.63 8.09 23.51
CA ASP A 103 11.65 8.44 24.93
C ASP A 103 10.75 7.51 25.77
N PRO A 104 11.11 6.20 25.86
CA PRO A 104 10.28 5.18 26.50
C PRO A 104 10.00 5.49 27.98
N LYS A 105 10.96 6.11 28.68
CA LYS A 105 10.85 6.43 30.11
C LYS A 105 9.79 7.52 30.34
N ALA A 106 9.88 8.65 29.63
CA ALA A 106 8.89 9.71 29.78
C ALA A 106 7.52 9.27 29.24
N TRP A 107 7.48 8.49 28.16
CA TRP A 107 6.24 7.92 27.64
C TRP A 107 5.53 7.07 28.70
N LYS A 108 6.24 6.13 29.35
CA LYS A 108 5.68 5.30 30.42
C LYS A 108 5.15 6.15 31.58
N LYS A 109 5.94 7.15 32.02
CA LYS A 109 5.52 8.07 33.09
C LYS A 109 4.26 8.85 32.71
N MET A 110 4.17 9.32 31.46
CA MET A 110 2.98 9.99 30.94
C MET A 110 1.75 9.06 30.93
N GLN A 111 1.91 7.78 30.56
CA GLN A 111 0.81 6.81 30.63
C GLN A 111 0.32 6.57 32.06
N ILE A 112 1.24 6.52 33.03
CA ILE A 112 0.90 6.42 34.46
C ILE A 112 0.08 7.64 34.89
N HIS A 113 0.50 8.85 34.55
CA HIS A 113 -0.24 10.05 34.90
C HIS A 113 -1.61 10.16 34.20
N TRP A 114 -1.75 9.67 32.95
CA TRP A 114 -3.06 9.55 32.31
C TRP A 114 -3.99 8.61 33.07
N LEU A 115 -3.45 7.50 33.58
CA LEU A 115 -4.19 6.52 34.37
C LEU A 115 -4.58 7.08 35.74
N GLU A 116 -3.67 7.76 36.44
CA GLU A 116 -3.92 8.42 37.72
C GLU A 116 -5.02 9.48 37.58
N ALA A 117 -4.91 10.39 36.61
CA ALA A 117 -5.92 11.40 36.34
C ALA A 117 -7.29 10.77 36.05
N SER A 118 -7.32 9.69 35.27
CA SER A 118 -8.58 8.97 34.99
C SER A 118 -9.16 8.30 36.24
N SER A 119 -8.30 7.75 37.10
CA SER A 119 -8.71 7.06 38.34
C SER A 119 -9.27 8.03 39.37
N HIS A 120 -8.74 9.25 39.44
CA HIS A 120 -9.21 10.31 40.33
C HIS A 120 -10.51 10.99 39.86
N MET A 121 -11.05 10.69 38.67
CA MET A 121 -12.37 11.17 38.25
C MET A 121 -13.51 10.63 39.13
N GLY A 122 -13.26 9.53 39.85
CA GLY A 122 -14.25 8.83 40.66
C GLY A 122 -15.36 8.18 39.81
N ALA A 123 -16.47 7.84 40.45
CA ALA A 123 -17.62 7.20 39.83
C ALA A 123 -18.92 7.86 40.29
N ALA A 124 -19.91 7.96 39.41
CA ALA A 124 -21.24 8.46 39.79
C ALA A 124 -22.06 7.41 40.57
N GLY A 125 -21.68 6.13 40.49
CA GLY A 125 -22.49 5.03 40.99
C GLY A 125 -23.75 4.82 40.14
N VAL A 126 -24.50 3.74 40.42
CA VAL A 126 -25.83 3.52 39.83
C VAL A 126 -26.85 4.10 40.81
N MET A 127 -27.57 5.15 40.40
CA MET A 127 -28.47 5.91 41.30
C MET A 127 -27.77 6.40 42.59
N GLY A 128 -26.48 6.74 42.51
CA GLY A 128 -25.68 7.20 43.64
C GLY A 128 -25.08 6.10 44.52
N ILE A 129 -25.50 4.83 44.36
CA ILE A 129 -24.92 3.70 45.08
C ILE A 129 -23.54 3.36 44.50
N GLY A 130 -22.53 3.32 45.36
CA GLY A 130 -21.13 3.08 44.96
C GLY A 130 -20.44 4.31 44.35
N ALA A 131 -21.00 5.52 44.53
CA ALA A 131 -20.38 6.75 44.06
C ALA A 131 -19.01 6.97 44.73
N LYS A 132 -18.00 7.27 43.93
CA LYS A 132 -16.68 7.71 44.39
C LYS A 132 -16.51 9.18 44.02
N PRO A 133 -16.18 10.08 44.96
CA PRO A 133 -16.00 11.49 44.65
C PRO A 133 -14.83 11.71 43.68
N MET A 134 -14.94 12.75 42.86
CA MET A 134 -13.83 13.21 42.03
C MET A 134 -12.80 13.94 42.91
N ASN A 135 -11.51 13.67 42.73
CA ASN A 135 -10.44 14.42 43.36
C ASN A 135 -9.76 15.31 42.31
N ILE A 136 -10.23 16.56 42.19
CA ILE A 136 -9.75 17.50 41.18
C ILE A 136 -8.30 17.92 41.40
N GLU A 137 -7.84 18.01 42.65
CA GLU A 137 -6.45 18.37 42.97
C GLU A 137 -5.49 17.31 42.46
N LYS A 138 -5.78 16.03 42.73
CA LYS A 138 -4.97 14.91 42.22
C LYS A 138 -5.01 14.79 40.71
N ILE A 139 -6.15 15.07 40.07
CA ILE A 139 -6.24 15.14 38.61
C ILE A 139 -5.29 16.23 38.08
N ARG A 140 -5.34 17.44 38.67
CA ARG A 140 -4.50 18.57 38.26
C ARG A 140 -3.01 18.31 38.48
N GLU A 141 -2.65 17.62 39.57
CA GLU A 141 -1.30 17.15 39.84
C GLU A 141 -0.81 16.20 38.73
N SER A 142 -1.58 15.16 38.39
CA SER A 142 -1.22 14.20 37.35
C SER A 142 -1.09 14.84 35.97
N ILE A 143 -2.03 15.71 35.56
CA ILE A 143 -1.96 16.35 34.23
C ILE A 143 -0.84 17.40 34.13
N SER A 144 -0.35 17.93 35.25
CA SER A 144 0.76 18.90 35.26
C SER A 144 2.02 18.33 34.64
N PHE A 145 2.35 17.07 34.93
CA PHE A 145 3.49 16.39 34.30
C PHE A 145 3.32 16.28 32.78
N ILE A 146 2.14 15.86 32.33
CA ILE A 146 1.82 15.65 30.90
C ILE A 146 1.94 16.98 30.16
N ARG A 147 1.32 18.03 30.72
CA ARG A 147 1.38 19.40 30.21
C ARG A 147 2.82 19.88 30.12
N GLY A 148 3.61 19.72 31.19
CA GLY A 148 5.02 20.13 31.24
C GLY A 148 5.86 19.44 30.17
N TYR A 149 5.73 18.12 30.03
CA TYR A 149 6.45 17.35 29.02
C TYR A 149 6.13 17.81 27.60
N ILE A 150 4.83 17.94 27.26
CA ILE A 150 4.40 18.41 25.94
C ILE A 150 4.86 19.85 25.70
N HIS A 151 4.82 20.69 26.73
CA HIS A 151 5.21 22.08 26.62
C HIS A 151 6.69 22.22 26.24
N VAL A 152 7.58 21.62 27.05
CA VAL A 152 9.04 21.67 26.88
C VAL A 152 9.48 21.11 25.54
N ASN A 153 8.86 20.02 25.08
CA ASN A 153 9.33 19.29 23.91
C ASN A 153 8.68 19.72 22.60
N PHE A 154 7.44 20.23 22.64
CA PHE A 154 6.64 20.39 21.43
C PHE A 154 6.00 21.75 21.19
N SER A 155 6.02 22.69 22.16
CA SER A 155 5.38 24.01 21.95
C SER A 155 6.13 24.88 20.93
N GLU A 156 7.47 24.81 20.95
CA GLU A 156 8.36 25.54 20.03
C GLU A 156 9.08 24.56 19.07
N PHE A 157 8.46 23.42 18.77
CA PHE A 157 9.08 22.38 17.96
C PHE A 157 9.44 22.87 16.55
N GLN A 158 10.66 22.53 16.14
CA GLN A 158 11.17 22.71 14.78
C GLN A 158 11.76 21.39 14.27
N ALA A 159 11.30 20.98 13.10
CA ALA A 159 11.83 19.81 12.40
C ALA A 159 13.24 20.08 11.88
N GLY A 160 14.15 19.13 12.04
CA GLY A 160 15.51 19.23 11.54
C GLY A 160 15.61 18.88 10.04
N ILE A 161 16.86 18.69 9.60
CA ILE A 161 17.21 18.40 8.20
C ILE A 161 17.07 16.90 7.88
N GLU A 162 16.64 16.07 8.83
CA GLU A 162 16.65 14.63 8.73
C GLU A 162 15.79 14.10 7.56
N HIS A 163 16.14 12.92 7.05
CA HIS A 163 15.41 12.25 5.97
C HIS A 163 13.97 11.90 6.36
N ARG A 164 13.73 11.56 7.64
CA ARG A 164 12.40 11.24 8.18
C ARG A 164 11.99 12.26 9.23
N LEU A 165 10.86 12.91 8.99
CA LEU A 165 10.26 13.89 9.91
C LEU A 165 9.55 13.15 11.06
N LEU A 166 10.05 13.34 12.28
CA LEU A 166 9.51 12.75 13.51
C LEU A 166 9.40 13.84 14.58
N PRO A 167 8.37 13.82 15.46
CA PRO A 167 8.30 14.73 16.59
C PRO A 167 9.30 14.25 17.66
N ARG A 168 10.53 14.78 17.58
CA ARG A 168 11.66 14.44 18.46
C ARG A 168 11.63 15.27 19.75
N PRO A 169 11.53 14.65 20.95
CA PRO A 169 11.49 15.37 22.23
C PRO A 169 12.90 15.75 22.70
N LYS A 170 13.58 16.65 21.98
CA LYS A 170 14.98 17.04 22.28
C LYS A 170 15.19 17.68 23.66
N GLY A 171 14.13 18.19 24.27
CA GLY A 171 14.16 18.78 25.62
C GLY A 171 14.03 17.74 26.74
N SER A 172 13.83 16.46 26.42
CA SER A 172 13.73 15.39 27.41
C SER A 172 15.10 14.80 27.74
N GLU A 173 15.40 14.65 29.03
CA GLU A 173 16.65 14.02 29.51
C GLU A 173 16.76 12.54 29.14
N THR A 174 15.64 11.89 28.85
CA THR A 174 15.58 10.46 28.50
C THR A 174 15.40 10.20 26.99
N TYR A 175 15.51 11.26 26.18
CA TYR A 175 15.48 11.17 24.72
C TYR A 175 16.68 10.39 24.18
N THR A 176 16.42 9.47 23.26
CA THR A 176 17.42 8.68 22.56
C THR A 176 17.39 9.01 21.06
N GLU A 177 18.39 9.74 20.59
CA GLU A 177 18.44 10.20 19.19
C GLU A 177 18.63 9.06 18.18
N THR A 178 19.35 8.01 18.58
CA THR A 178 19.66 6.84 17.77
C THR A 178 18.57 5.77 17.79
N ALA A 179 17.47 6.00 18.51
CA ALA A 179 16.40 5.01 18.62
C ALA A 179 15.73 4.76 17.26
N HIS A 180 15.58 3.49 16.91
CA HIS A 180 14.85 3.08 15.72
C HIS A 180 13.35 3.23 15.96
N VAL A 181 12.72 4.09 15.17
CA VAL A 181 11.26 4.23 15.14
C VAL A 181 10.75 3.43 13.94
N PRO A 182 9.91 2.41 14.11
CA PRO A 182 9.39 1.64 12.99
C PRO A 182 8.50 2.52 12.09
N TRP A 183 8.45 2.20 10.80
CA TRP A 183 7.48 2.80 9.89
C TRP A 183 6.07 2.29 10.21
N ARG A 184 5.08 3.17 10.05
CA ARG A 184 3.68 2.86 10.26
C ARG A 184 2.87 3.51 9.16
N LEU A 185 1.85 2.80 8.71
CA LEU A 185 0.85 3.35 7.81
C LEU A 185 -0.12 4.27 8.57
N PRO A 186 -0.66 5.29 7.90
CA PRO A 186 -1.71 6.12 8.48
C PRO A 186 -2.96 5.30 8.82
N PRO A 187 -3.74 5.70 9.85
CA PRO A 187 -5.01 5.05 10.15
C PRO A 187 -5.95 5.05 8.94
N GLY A 188 -6.59 3.91 8.66
CA GLY A 188 -7.46 3.73 7.49
C GLY A 188 -6.77 3.10 6.28
N SER A 189 -5.46 2.83 6.34
CA SER A 189 -4.78 2.03 5.32
C SER A 189 -5.27 0.59 5.27
N ASN A 190 -5.30 0.03 4.06
CA ASN A 190 -5.45 -1.40 3.79
C ASN A 190 -4.38 -1.82 2.77
N ILE A 191 -3.49 -2.70 3.18
CA ILE A 191 -2.46 -3.33 2.33
C ILE A 191 -2.53 -4.86 2.41
N ASN A 192 -3.65 -5.40 2.90
CA ASN A 192 -3.80 -6.83 3.08
C ASN A 192 -3.99 -7.52 1.72
N LYS A 193 -3.66 -8.82 1.66
CA LYS A 193 -3.95 -9.68 0.50
C LYS A 193 -5.47 -9.59 0.17
N GLN A 194 -5.80 -9.59 -1.12
CA GLN A 194 -7.20 -9.47 -1.57
C GLN A 194 -8.03 -10.68 -1.14
N LEU A 195 -9.26 -10.43 -0.69
CA LEU A 195 -10.27 -11.46 -0.45
C LEU A 195 -11.58 -11.11 -1.18
N PRO A 196 -12.22 -12.05 -1.89
CA PRO A 196 -11.73 -13.41 -2.18
C PRO A 196 -10.52 -13.40 -3.13
N ARG A 197 -9.71 -14.46 -3.08
CA ARG A 197 -8.43 -14.48 -3.80
C ARG A 197 -8.61 -14.63 -5.31
N PRO A 198 -7.86 -13.87 -6.12
CA PRO A 198 -7.87 -14.06 -7.56
C PRO A 198 -7.24 -15.41 -7.91
N ARG A 199 -7.77 -16.06 -8.95
CA ARG A 199 -7.12 -17.25 -9.52
C ARG A 199 -5.95 -16.82 -10.40
N GLN A 200 -4.76 -17.31 -10.07
CA GLN A 200 -3.57 -17.22 -10.92
C GLN A 200 -3.42 -18.49 -11.75
N ILE A 201 -2.99 -18.32 -12.99
CA ILE A 201 -2.66 -19.43 -13.89
C ILE A 201 -1.22 -19.18 -14.34
N LEU A 202 -0.35 -20.13 -14.00
CA LEU A 202 1.03 -20.16 -14.45
C LEU A 202 1.10 -21.08 -15.67
N GLY A 203 1.60 -20.59 -16.80
CA GLY A 203 1.68 -21.35 -18.05
C GLY A 203 2.44 -22.67 -17.89
N MET A 204 3.44 -22.73 -17.01
CA MET A 204 4.19 -23.95 -16.68
C MET A 204 3.31 -25.01 -16.01
N ALA A 205 2.40 -24.60 -15.12
CA ALA A 205 1.52 -25.51 -14.42
C ALA A 205 0.50 -26.12 -15.39
N GLU A 206 0.03 -25.34 -16.37
CA GLU A 206 -0.82 -25.84 -17.47
C GLU A 206 -0.09 -26.85 -18.37
N ARG A 207 1.25 -26.77 -18.45
CA ARG A 207 2.09 -27.77 -19.13
C ARG A 207 2.43 -28.98 -18.25
N GLY A 208 1.94 -29.04 -17.02
CA GLY A 208 2.21 -30.11 -16.06
C GLY A 208 3.60 -30.03 -15.42
N VAL A 209 4.26 -28.88 -15.46
CA VAL A 209 5.59 -28.66 -14.86
C VAL A 209 5.43 -28.13 -13.44
N ASN A 210 6.18 -28.70 -12.49
CA ASN A 210 6.18 -28.26 -11.09
C ASN A 210 7.14 -27.08 -10.90
N GLU A 211 6.66 -26.01 -10.25
CA GLU A 211 7.43 -24.81 -9.94
C GLU A 211 8.74 -25.12 -9.20
N ALA A 212 8.70 -26.05 -8.24
CA ALA A 212 9.85 -26.44 -7.44
C ALA A 212 11.02 -26.99 -8.28
N GLU A 213 10.72 -27.51 -9.48
CA GLU A 213 11.72 -28.05 -10.41
C GLU A 213 12.33 -26.96 -11.31
N THR A 214 11.75 -25.76 -11.29
CA THR A 214 12.15 -24.61 -12.11
C THR A 214 12.76 -23.50 -11.26
N PHE A 215 14.07 -23.61 -10.98
CA PHE A 215 14.78 -22.67 -10.11
C PHE A 215 14.47 -21.19 -10.38
N LEU A 216 14.49 -20.74 -11.65
CA LEU A 216 14.29 -19.32 -11.96
C LEU A 216 12.86 -18.86 -11.66
N ILE A 217 11.85 -19.70 -11.88
CA ILE A 217 10.45 -19.34 -11.66
C ILE A 217 10.17 -19.31 -10.16
N ALA A 218 10.53 -20.38 -9.42
CA ALA A 218 10.40 -20.42 -7.96
C ALA A 218 11.19 -19.30 -7.25
N PHE A 219 12.38 -18.94 -7.78
CA PHE A 219 13.15 -17.82 -7.25
C PHE A 219 12.53 -16.46 -7.60
N GLY A 220 11.90 -16.36 -8.77
CA GLY A 220 11.13 -15.20 -9.20
C GLY A 220 9.88 -14.97 -8.37
N ASP A 221 9.14 -16.02 -8.06
CA ASP A 221 7.97 -16.03 -7.18
C ASP A 221 8.37 -15.56 -5.78
N MET A 222 9.39 -16.17 -5.19
CA MET A 222 9.95 -15.72 -3.90
C MET A 222 10.36 -14.24 -3.90
N ALA A 223 11.00 -13.78 -4.99
CA ALA A 223 11.38 -12.38 -5.11
C ALA A 223 10.17 -11.44 -5.26
N PHE A 224 9.12 -11.87 -5.97
CA PHE A 224 7.86 -11.13 -6.12
C PHE A 224 7.15 -10.94 -4.77
N ASP A 225 7.29 -11.91 -3.87
CA ASP A 225 6.77 -11.86 -2.50
C ASP A 225 7.71 -11.24 -1.47
N SER A 226 8.94 -10.91 -1.85
CA SER A 226 9.93 -10.39 -0.92
C SER A 226 9.83 -8.88 -0.72
N ALA A 227 9.56 -8.44 0.51
CA ALA A 227 9.71 -7.03 0.89
C ALA A 227 11.19 -6.59 0.97
N GLU A 228 12.15 -7.53 1.00
CA GLU A 228 13.57 -7.21 1.17
C GLU A 228 14.18 -6.56 -0.09
N ILE A 229 13.59 -6.77 -1.26
CA ILE A 229 14.06 -6.15 -2.51
C ILE A 229 13.79 -4.64 -2.54
N PHE A 230 12.84 -4.14 -1.75
CA PHE A 230 12.51 -2.72 -1.66
C PHE A 230 13.30 -2.00 -0.56
N GLY A 231 13.28 -0.67 -0.60
CA GLY A 231 13.83 0.20 0.43
C GLY A 231 12.85 0.48 1.55
N GLU A 232 13.29 1.31 2.50
CA GLU A 232 12.40 1.85 3.53
C GLU A 232 11.54 2.99 2.95
N PRO A 233 10.24 3.07 3.30
CA PRO A 233 9.52 2.33 4.33
C PRO A 233 8.92 0.98 3.89
N ALA A 234 8.88 0.69 2.59
CA ALA A 234 8.17 -0.48 2.05
C ALA A 234 8.65 -1.80 2.67
N ARG A 235 9.96 -1.94 2.86
CA ARG A 235 10.56 -3.10 3.54
C ARG A 235 10.04 -3.28 4.96
N THR A 236 10.12 -2.28 5.83
CA THR A 236 9.59 -2.40 7.21
C THR A 236 8.09 -2.68 7.20
N LEU A 237 7.33 -2.04 6.31
CA LEU A 237 5.89 -2.23 6.18
C LEU A 237 5.50 -3.61 5.64
N GLY A 238 6.41 -4.31 4.96
CA GLY A 238 6.14 -5.63 4.38
C GLY A 238 5.40 -5.59 3.08
N MET A 239 5.59 -4.51 2.35
CA MET A 239 5.07 -4.40 1.01
C MET A 239 5.96 -5.21 0.08
N SER A 240 5.35 -6.04 -0.75
CA SER A 240 5.96 -6.79 -1.84
C SER A 240 5.19 -6.49 -3.15
N CYS A 241 5.59 -7.07 -4.28
CA CYS A 241 4.81 -6.94 -5.50
C CYS A 241 3.40 -7.54 -5.29
N ASN A 242 3.28 -8.63 -4.54
CA ASN A 242 2.03 -9.33 -4.22
C ASN A 242 1.06 -8.51 -3.33
N THR A 243 1.54 -7.47 -2.65
CA THR A 243 0.68 -6.52 -1.92
C THR A 243 -0.25 -5.75 -2.87
N CYS A 244 0.27 -5.34 -4.02
CA CYS A 244 -0.46 -4.54 -5.01
C CYS A 244 -1.00 -5.42 -6.14
N HIS A 245 -0.22 -6.42 -6.56
CA HIS A 245 -0.54 -7.38 -7.61
C HIS A 245 -0.77 -8.77 -6.99
N ASN A 246 -1.83 -8.90 -6.19
CA ASN A 246 -2.14 -10.14 -5.49
C ASN A 246 -2.31 -11.34 -6.46
N LYS A 247 -1.41 -12.33 -6.38
CA LYS A 247 -1.27 -13.45 -7.32
C LYS A 247 -1.26 -13.02 -8.79
N GLY A 248 -0.55 -11.94 -9.09
CA GLY A 248 -0.44 -11.36 -10.43
C GLY A 248 -1.69 -10.58 -10.90
N VAL A 249 -2.69 -10.39 -10.04
CA VAL A 249 -3.90 -9.60 -10.33
C VAL A 249 -3.92 -8.35 -9.45
N THR A 250 -4.51 -7.25 -9.94
CA THR A 250 -4.64 -6.03 -9.12
C THR A 250 -5.37 -6.29 -7.80
N ASN A 251 -4.91 -5.66 -6.71
CA ASN A 251 -5.59 -5.65 -5.42
C ASN A 251 -6.56 -4.45 -5.33
N PRO A 252 -7.86 -4.62 -5.59
CA PRO A 252 -8.82 -3.52 -5.68
C PRO A 252 -9.12 -2.88 -4.32
N GLU A 253 -8.69 -3.50 -3.22
CA GLU A 253 -8.91 -3.01 -1.85
C GLU A 253 -7.69 -2.27 -1.28
N LEU A 254 -6.57 -2.23 -2.02
CA LEU A 254 -5.38 -1.48 -1.64
C LEU A 254 -5.73 0.00 -1.45
N PHE A 255 -5.41 0.54 -0.28
CA PHE A 255 -5.67 1.96 0.01
C PHE A 255 -4.69 2.47 1.06
N ILE A 256 -4.03 3.60 0.80
CA ILE A 256 -3.20 4.29 1.78
C ILE A 256 -3.59 5.78 1.79
N PRO A 257 -4.22 6.30 2.86
CA PRO A 257 -4.56 7.71 2.97
C PRO A 257 -3.39 8.63 2.65
N GLY A 258 -3.60 9.54 1.70
CA GLY A 258 -2.60 10.52 1.25
C GLY A 258 -1.66 10.03 0.15
N LEU A 259 -1.66 8.73 -0.16
CA LEU A 259 -1.03 8.18 -1.37
C LEU A 259 -2.10 7.70 -2.37
N SER A 260 -3.23 7.23 -1.89
CA SER A 260 -4.37 6.78 -2.69
C SER A 260 -5.45 7.86 -2.74
N ARG A 261 -6.07 8.01 -3.92
CA ARG A 261 -7.33 8.78 -4.06
C ARG A 261 -8.54 7.87 -3.88
N GLU A 262 -8.52 6.72 -4.55
CA GLU A 262 -9.51 5.65 -4.45
C GLU A 262 -8.80 4.34 -4.13
N LYS A 263 -9.56 3.29 -3.80
CA LYS A 263 -8.97 1.96 -3.62
C LYS A 263 -8.44 1.40 -4.95
N GLY A 264 -7.47 0.49 -4.88
CA GLY A 264 -6.87 -0.18 -6.04
C GLY A 264 -5.72 0.59 -6.68
N GLY A 265 -5.36 1.76 -6.16
CA GLY A 265 -4.29 2.60 -6.71
C GLY A 265 -3.57 3.41 -5.66
N MET A 266 -2.37 3.88 -6.01
CA MET A 266 -1.59 4.81 -5.20
C MET A 266 -0.64 5.62 -6.07
N ASP A 267 -0.22 6.75 -5.53
CA ASP A 267 0.85 7.56 -6.06
C ASP A 267 2.18 7.00 -5.53
N VAL A 268 3.03 6.55 -6.44
CA VAL A 268 4.40 6.10 -6.13
C VAL A 268 5.45 7.17 -6.45
N SER A 269 5.01 8.32 -6.98
CA SER A 269 5.82 9.48 -7.33
C SER A 269 5.76 10.58 -6.27
N ASN A 270 5.56 10.20 -5.01
CA ASN A 270 5.65 11.07 -3.85
C ASN A 270 6.85 10.70 -2.96
N SER A 271 7.06 11.47 -1.89
CA SER A 271 8.21 11.29 -1.01
C SER A 271 8.09 10.16 0.01
N PHE A 272 6.96 9.46 0.09
CA PHE A 272 6.75 8.43 1.12
C PHE A 272 7.66 7.23 0.90
N PHE A 273 7.69 6.70 -0.33
CA PHE A 273 8.53 5.55 -0.68
C PHE A 273 9.92 5.96 -1.16
N ALA A 274 9.97 6.92 -2.08
CA ALA A 274 11.20 7.38 -2.69
C ALA A 274 11.23 8.92 -2.72
N GLY A 275 11.98 9.53 -1.80
CA GLY A 275 12.10 11.00 -1.72
C GLY A 275 12.56 11.67 -3.01
N HIS A 276 13.33 10.95 -3.84
CA HIS A 276 13.83 11.41 -5.14
C HIS A 276 12.79 11.28 -6.27
N ALA A 277 11.77 10.44 -6.11
CA ALA A 277 10.69 10.28 -7.08
C ALA A 277 9.59 11.34 -6.94
N ASN A 278 9.66 12.18 -5.90
CA ASN A 278 8.63 13.16 -5.56
C ASN A 278 8.44 14.23 -6.64
N ASN A 279 7.38 14.10 -7.45
CA ASN A 279 7.02 15.05 -8.50
C ASN A 279 6.28 16.29 -7.96
N GLY A 280 5.83 16.26 -6.70
CA GLY A 280 5.09 17.34 -6.02
C GLY A 280 3.61 17.46 -6.41
N LEU A 281 3.08 16.47 -7.13
CA LEU A 281 1.67 16.32 -7.45
C LEU A 281 1.10 15.17 -6.61
N HIS A 282 -0.22 15.15 -6.50
CA HIS A 282 -0.95 14.00 -5.95
C HIS A 282 -1.80 13.43 -7.09
N ASP A 283 -1.17 12.61 -7.90
CA ASP A 283 -1.71 12.00 -9.11
C ASP A 283 -1.59 10.47 -9.08
N PRO A 284 -2.32 9.82 -8.15
CA PRO A 284 -2.26 8.37 -8.00
C PRO A 284 -2.72 7.66 -9.26
N LEU A 285 -2.02 6.55 -9.54
CA LEU A 285 -2.37 5.65 -10.62
C LEU A 285 -3.00 4.38 -10.05
N ASP A 286 -3.85 3.75 -10.85
CA ASP A 286 -4.35 2.41 -10.55
C ASP A 286 -3.22 1.37 -10.64
N THR A 287 -3.39 0.27 -9.92
CA THR A 287 -2.50 -0.88 -10.02
C THR A 287 -2.96 -1.77 -11.17
N PRO A 288 -2.18 -1.95 -12.25
CA PRO A 288 -2.62 -2.77 -13.38
C PRO A 288 -2.62 -4.27 -13.03
N ASP A 289 -3.47 -5.02 -13.71
CA ASP A 289 -3.44 -6.48 -13.73
C ASP A 289 -2.24 -6.98 -14.53
N LEU A 290 -1.55 -8.02 -14.05
CA LEU A 290 -0.36 -8.59 -14.70
C LEU A 290 -0.65 -9.89 -15.46
N ARG A 291 -1.90 -10.36 -15.51
CA ARG A 291 -2.27 -11.50 -16.35
C ARG A 291 -1.92 -11.22 -17.81
N GLY A 292 -1.20 -12.14 -18.43
CA GLY A 292 -0.74 -12.01 -19.81
C GLY A 292 0.28 -10.90 -20.04
N ILE A 293 0.99 -10.41 -19.00
CA ILE A 293 1.93 -9.27 -19.06
C ILE A 293 2.96 -9.38 -20.20
N ARG A 294 3.38 -10.60 -20.56
CA ARG A 294 4.29 -10.83 -21.71
C ARG A 294 3.75 -10.35 -23.06
N PHE A 295 2.45 -10.08 -23.16
CA PHE A 295 1.76 -9.65 -24.36
C PHE A 295 1.31 -8.19 -24.32
N THR A 296 1.62 -7.43 -23.27
CA THR A 296 1.02 -6.11 -23.04
C THR A 296 2.03 -4.97 -23.07
N ALA A 297 3.25 -5.19 -23.60
CA ALA A 297 4.21 -4.11 -23.79
C ALA A 297 3.60 -2.97 -24.63
N PRO A 298 4.00 -1.70 -24.43
CA PRO A 298 5.00 -1.22 -23.46
C PRO A 298 4.54 -1.27 -21.99
N TYR A 299 5.43 -0.98 -21.06
CA TYR A 299 5.19 -1.12 -19.61
C TYR A 299 5.19 0.23 -18.88
N GLY A 300 4.43 0.26 -17.78
CA GLY A 300 4.01 1.48 -17.08
C GLY A 300 2.77 2.10 -17.74
N ARG A 301 1.91 2.77 -16.97
CA ARG A 301 0.64 3.36 -17.49
C ARG A 301 0.83 4.36 -18.62
N ASN A 302 1.99 5.02 -18.66
CA ASN A 302 2.41 5.95 -19.72
C ASN A 302 3.28 5.29 -20.82
N GLY A 303 3.38 3.96 -20.82
CA GLY A 303 4.08 3.15 -21.83
C GLY A 303 5.55 3.52 -22.05
N ARG A 304 6.24 4.01 -21.01
CA ARG A 304 7.61 4.56 -21.14
C ARG A 304 8.71 3.49 -21.23
N PHE A 305 8.41 2.24 -20.90
CA PHE A 305 9.39 1.15 -20.92
C PHE A 305 9.04 0.11 -21.99
N ALA A 306 9.97 -0.18 -22.91
CA ALA A 306 9.79 -1.28 -23.85
C ALA A 306 10.12 -2.65 -23.22
N SER A 307 10.91 -2.67 -22.14
CA SER A 307 11.40 -3.86 -21.47
C SER A 307 10.75 -4.05 -20.10
N LEU A 308 10.18 -5.24 -19.87
CA LEU A 308 9.59 -5.58 -18.56
C LEU A 308 10.67 -5.58 -17.48
N ARG A 309 11.89 -6.03 -17.82
CA ARG A 309 13.04 -6.03 -16.91
C ARG A 309 13.40 -4.63 -16.44
N GLU A 310 13.45 -3.68 -17.35
CA GLU A 310 13.75 -2.27 -17.02
C GLU A 310 12.63 -1.67 -16.16
N PHE A 311 11.37 -1.99 -16.47
CA PHE A 311 10.24 -1.55 -15.67
C PHE A 311 10.30 -2.09 -14.24
N VAL A 312 10.51 -3.41 -14.05
CA VAL A 312 10.63 -4.02 -12.72
C VAL A 312 11.78 -3.40 -11.93
N ARG A 313 12.95 -3.19 -12.56
CA ARG A 313 14.06 -2.48 -11.92
C ARG A 313 13.66 -1.05 -11.52
N ASN A 314 12.95 -0.31 -12.37
CA ASN A 314 12.46 1.03 -12.05
C ASN A 314 11.53 1.02 -10.84
N VAL A 315 10.60 0.06 -10.75
CA VAL A 315 9.72 -0.08 -9.58
C VAL A 315 10.57 -0.27 -8.32
N ILE A 316 11.52 -1.21 -8.35
CA ILE A 316 12.36 -1.51 -7.18
C ILE A 316 13.20 -0.29 -6.76
N VAL A 317 13.98 0.27 -7.68
CA VAL A 317 15.00 1.28 -7.37
C VAL A 317 14.41 2.68 -7.24
N ASN A 318 13.58 3.09 -8.20
CA ASN A 318 13.14 4.48 -8.31
C ASN A 318 11.82 4.72 -7.57
N GLU A 319 10.87 3.77 -7.60
CA GLU A 319 9.55 3.97 -6.99
C GLU A 319 9.55 3.55 -5.52
N PHE A 320 10.28 2.48 -5.18
CA PHE A 320 10.34 1.92 -3.82
C PHE A 320 11.71 2.01 -3.14
N ASN A 321 12.64 2.79 -3.70
CA ASN A 321 13.93 3.13 -3.09
C ASN A 321 14.79 1.92 -2.66
N GLY A 322 14.62 0.80 -3.36
CA GLY A 322 15.39 -0.44 -3.17
C GLY A 322 16.81 -0.32 -3.70
N PRO A 323 17.72 -1.20 -3.25
CA PRO A 323 19.05 -1.31 -3.84
C PRO A 323 18.96 -1.79 -5.29
N GLU A 324 20.05 -1.62 -6.04
CA GLU A 324 20.16 -2.27 -7.35
C GLU A 324 20.00 -3.80 -7.19
N PRO A 325 19.00 -4.42 -7.85
CA PRO A 325 18.75 -5.85 -7.69
C PRO A 325 19.89 -6.69 -8.29
N ASP A 326 20.21 -7.82 -7.66
CA ASP A 326 21.06 -8.82 -8.30
C ASP A 326 20.41 -9.25 -9.64
N PRO A 327 21.17 -9.42 -10.74
CA PRO A 327 20.61 -9.83 -12.02
C PRO A 327 19.74 -11.09 -11.93
N MET A 328 20.04 -12.01 -11.01
CA MET A 328 19.26 -13.22 -10.79
C MET A 328 17.85 -12.96 -10.24
N ILE A 329 17.67 -11.91 -9.42
CA ILE A 329 16.34 -11.47 -8.95
C ILE A 329 15.52 -11.03 -10.16
N LEU A 330 16.08 -10.14 -10.98
CA LEU A 330 15.38 -9.66 -12.16
C LEU A 330 15.12 -10.79 -13.17
N ASP A 331 16.09 -11.69 -13.42
CA ASP A 331 15.90 -12.82 -14.33
C ASP A 331 14.79 -13.76 -13.83
N GLY A 332 14.78 -14.06 -12.53
CA GLY A 332 13.76 -14.88 -11.90
C GLY A 332 12.38 -14.22 -11.97
N MET A 333 12.25 -12.98 -11.54
CA MET A 333 10.97 -12.24 -11.57
C MET A 333 10.40 -12.16 -12.99
N ILE A 334 11.24 -11.91 -14.00
CA ILE A 334 10.78 -11.87 -15.40
C ILE A 334 10.37 -13.26 -15.89
N ALA A 335 11.07 -14.32 -15.52
CA ALA A 335 10.66 -15.68 -15.84
C ALA A 335 9.29 -16.01 -15.21
N TYR A 336 9.10 -15.69 -13.93
CA TYR A 336 7.84 -15.89 -13.21
C TYR A 336 6.69 -15.08 -13.79
N MET A 337 6.86 -13.77 -13.97
CA MET A 337 5.82 -12.89 -14.52
C MET A 337 5.41 -13.29 -15.95
N ASN A 338 6.34 -13.81 -16.76
CA ASN A 338 6.02 -14.31 -18.10
C ASN A 338 5.15 -15.58 -18.10
N GLU A 339 5.01 -16.26 -16.97
CA GLU A 339 4.08 -17.39 -16.83
C GLU A 339 2.66 -16.94 -16.49
N PHE A 340 2.41 -15.66 -16.15
CA PHE A 340 1.06 -15.19 -15.84
C PHE A 340 0.16 -15.25 -17.09
N GLU A 341 -0.78 -16.18 -17.12
CA GLU A 341 -1.71 -16.34 -18.24
C GLU A 341 -3.01 -15.55 -18.05
N PHE A 342 -3.66 -15.21 -19.17
CA PHE A 342 -5.06 -14.80 -19.14
C PHE A 342 -5.96 -15.94 -18.68
N LEU A 343 -7.10 -15.61 -18.07
CA LEU A 343 -8.10 -16.62 -17.77
C LEU A 343 -8.68 -17.21 -19.07
N PRO A 344 -8.85 -18.54 -19.17
CA PRO A 344 -9.58 -19.15 -20.27
C PRO A 344 -10.99 -18.57 -20.37
N ASN A 345 -11.37 -18.08 -21.55
CA ASN A 345 -12.67 -17.47 -21.78
C ASN A 345 -13.42 -18.17 -22.94
N PRO A 346 -14.35 -19.12 -22.66
CA PRO A 346 -15.10 -19.84 -23.69
C PRO A 346 -16.11 -18.95 -24.44
N LYS A 347 -16.33 -17.72 -23.97
CA LYS A 347 -17.14 -16.71 -24.66
C LYS A 347 -16.40 -16.07 -25.83
N LEU A 348 -15.09 -16.28 -25.95
CA LEU A 348 -14.26 -15.78 -27.04
C LEU A 348 -13.80 -16.92 -27.94
N LYS A 349 -13.81 -16.65 -29.25
CA LYS A 349 -13.12 -17.47 -30.24
C LYS A 349 -11.64 -17.09 -30.27
N LYS A 350 -10.78 -17.94 -30.86
CA LYS A 350 -9.36 -17.64 -31.09
C LYS A 350 -9.11 -16.32 -31.85
N SER A 351 -10.10 -15.85 -32.62
CA SER A 351 -10.03 -14.56 -33.32
C SER A 351 -10.32 -13.35 -32.44
N GLY A 352 -10.56 -13.53 -31.12
CA GLY A 352 -11.00 -12.48 -30.20
C GLY A 352 -12.47 -12.06 -30.35
N ARG A 353 -13.22 -12.68 -31.28
CA ARG A 353 -14.64 -12.41 -31.47
C ARG A 353 -15.51 -13.20 -30.50
N LEU A 354 -16.71 -12.69 -30.21
CA LEU A 354 -17.64 -13.41 -29.35
C LEU A 354 -18.06 -14.77 -29.97
N ASN A 355 -18.23 -15.77 -29.11
CA ASN A 355 -18.88 -17.03 -29.43
C ASN A 355 -20.40 -16.89 -29.22
N PRO A 356 -21.23 -16.83 -30.28
CA PRO A 356 -22.67 -16.60 -30.17
C PRO A 356 -23.42 -17.62 -29.32
N GLU A 357 -22.88 -18.83 -29.16
CA GLU A 357 -23.48 -19.90 -28.36
C GLU A 357 -23.26 -19.74 -26.85
N LYS A 358 -22.34 -18.86 -26.44
CA LYS A 358 -21.90 -18.70 -25.04
C LYS A 358 -22.17 -17.31 -24.48
N VAL A 359 -22.79 -16.42 -25.26
CA VAL A 359 -23.03 -15.01 -24.89
C VAL A 359 -24.48 -14.60 -25.08
N SER A 360 -24.88 -13.50 -24.44
CA SER A 360 -26.21 -12.93 -24.60
C SER A 360 -26.39 -12.25 -25.96
N ARG A 361 -27.64 -12.10 -26.42
CA ARG A 361 -27.95 -11.29 -27.61
C ARG A 361 -27.55 -9.82 -27.43
N ALA A 362 -27.53 -9.31 -26.19
CA ALA A 362 -27.07 -7.97 -25.87
C ALA A 362 -25.57 -7.81 -26.18
N ALA A 363 -24.74 -8.75 -25.72
CA ALA A 363 -23.31 -8.75 -26.00
C ALA A 363 -23.00 -8.82 -27.51
N LEU A 364 -23.78 -9.58 -28.28
CA LEU A 364 -23.64 -9.63 -29.76
C LEU A 364 -24.01 -8.30 -30.44
N ARG A 365 -24.98 -7.55 -29.90
CA ARG A 365 -25.26 -6.18 -30.37
C ARG A 365 -24.16 -5.22 -29.93
N GLY A 366 -23.64 -5.37 -28.72
CA GLY A 366 -22.49 -4.64 -28.22
C GLY A 366 -21.23 -4.83 -29.08
N GLU A 367 -20.95 -6.05 -29.55
CA GLU A 367 -19.84 -6.33 -30.49
C GLU A 367 -19.97 -5.46 -31.76
N LYS A 368 -21.18 -5.30 -32.30
CA LYS A 368 -21.40 -4.43 -33.47
C LYS A 368 -21.11 -2.96 -33.16
N ILE A 369 -21.49 -2.49 -31.97
CA ILE A 369 -21.21 -1.11 -31.53
C ILE A 369 -19.72 -0.91 -31.32
N PHE A 370 -19.02 -1.88 -30.74
CA PHE A 370 -17.59 -1.84 -30.47
C PHE A 370 -16.74 -1.69 -31.76
N HIS A 371 -17.20 -2.30 -32.85
CA HIS A 371 -16.58 -2.20 -34.18
C HIS A 371 -17.08 -1.00 -35.01
N ARG A 372 -18.10 -0.26 -34.54
CA ARG A 372 -18.65 0.88 -35.26
C ARG A 372 -17.67 2.05 -35.20
N LYS A 373 -17.37 2.63 -36.36
CA LYS A 373 -16.63 3.90 -36.44
C LYS A 373 -17.53 5.06 -36.03
N PHE A 374 -16.98 5.96 -35.22
CA PHE A 374 -17.65 7.18 -34.79
C PHE A 374 -16.89 8.38 -35.33
N PRO A 375 -17.48 9.18 -36.24
CA PRO A 375 -16.81 10.36 -36.82
C PRO A 375 -16.25 11.32 -35.76
N GLN A 376 -16.89 11.41 -34.61
CA GLN A 376 -16.52 12.29 -33.49
C GLN A 376 -15.37 11.73 -32.63
N MET A 377 -15.08 10.44 -32.71
CA MET A 377 -14.08 9.78 -31.85
C MET A 377 -12.73 9.71 -32.56
N MET A 378 -11.75 10.50 -32.09
CA MET A 378 -10.33 10.38 -32.46
C MET A 378 -10.08 10.28 -33.99
N GLY A 379 -10.79 11.08 -34.79
CA GLY A 379 -10.64 11.07 -36.26
C GLY A 379 -11.39 9.93 -36.97
N GLY A 380 -12.53 9.47 -36.44
CA GLY A 380 -13.35 8.45 -37.09
C GLY A 380 -13.04 7.02 -36.68
N MET A 381 -12.43 6.83 -35.51
CA MET A 381 -12.05 5.51 -34.98
C MET A 381 -13.24 4.76 -34.36
N SER A 382 -13.01 3.48 -34.05
CA SER A 382 -13.91 2.61 -33.28
C SER A 382 -13.20 2.15 -32.01
N CYS A 383 -13.93 1.56 -31.05
CA CYS A 383 -13.30 0.95 -29.87
C CYS A 383 -12.29 -0.15 -30.28
N ALA A 384 -12.63 -0.93 -31.30
CA ALA A 384 -11.78 -1.98 -31.88
C ALA A 384 -10.53 -1.45 -32.61
N SER A 385 -10.41 -0.13 -32.83
CA SER A 385 -9.24 0.46 -33.47
C SER A 385 -8.01 0.48 -32.55
N CYS A 386 -8.23 0.59 -31.23
CA CYS A 386 -7.16 0.50 -30.21
C CYS A 386 -7.24 -0.85 -29.47
N HIS A 387 -8.43 -1.32 -29.12
CA HIS A 387 -8.61 -2.61 -28.46
C HIS A 387 -8.80 -3.75 -29.49
N ILE A 388 -7.71 -4.11 -30.17
CA ILE A 388 -7.72 -5.01 -31.33
C ILE A 388 -8.05 -6.46 -30.91
N PRO A 389 -9.21 -7.04 -31.30
CA PRO A 389 -9.67 -8.32 -30.74
C PRO A 389 -8.70 -9.50 -30.93
N ASN A 390 -8.08 -9.63 -32.10
CA ASN A 390 -7.15 -10.72 -32.42
C ASN A 390 -5.70 -10.46 -31.96
N ALA A 391 -5.45 -9.37 -31.24
CA ALA A 391 -4.15 -9.01 -30.68
C ALA A 391 -4.28 -8.74 -29.17
N ASN A 392 -4.94 -9.65 -28.45
CA ASN A 392 -5.17 -9.55 -26.99
C ASN A 392 -5.81 -8.23 -26.55
N PHE A 393 -6.59 -7.59 -27.43
CA PHE A 393 -7.25 -6.30 -27.18
C PHE A 393 -6.29 -5.15 -26.87
N VAL A 394 -5.09 -5.18 -27.46
CA VAL A 394 -4.10 -4.10 -27.38
C VAL A 394 -3.58 -3.74 -28.78
N ASP A 395 -3.19 -2.48 -28.96
CA ASP A 395 -2.51 -1.99 -30.16
C ASP A 395 -1.06 -1.57 -29.91
N HIS A 396 -0.59 -1.72 -28.66
CA HIS A 396 0.75 -1.38 -28.19
C HIS A 396 1.10 0.10 -28.37
N LYS A 397 0.10 0.98 -28.36
CA LYS A 397 0.25 2.42 -28.56
C LYS A 397 -0.33 3.20 -27.40
N ARG A 398 0.20 4.41 -27.26
CA ARG A 398 -0.27 5.40 -26.30
C ARG A 398 -1.27 6.33 -26.96
N HIS A 399 -2.38 6.58 -26.29
CA HIS A 399 -3.44 7.46 -26.75
C HIS A 399 -3.81 8.47 -25.67
N ASP A 400 -3.98 9.72 -26.08
CA ASP A 400 -4.62 10.73 -25.24
C ASP A 400 -6.11 10.80 -25.58
N ILE A 401 -6.93 10.27 -24.67
CA ILE A 401 -8.40 10.32 -24.78
C ILE A 401 -8.99 11.53 -24.01
N GLY A 402 -8.14 12.37 -23.42
CA GLY A 402 -8.54 13.51 -22.58
C GLY A 402 -8.88 13.13 -21.13
N SER A 403 -8.38 11.99 -20.63
CA SER A 403 -8.65 11.49 -19.28
C SER A 403 -7.59 11.88 -18.23
N THR A 404 -6.44 12.40 -18.66
CA THR A 404 -5.22 12.60 -17.83
C THR A 404 -5.17 13.93 -17.06
N GLY A 405 -6.06 14.88 -17.37
CA GLY A 405 -6.10 16.18 -16.68
C GLY A 405 -4.79 16.97 -16.77
N ALA A 406 -4.43 17.70 -15.70
CA ALA A 406 -3.26 18.58 -15.64
C ALA A 406 -1.95 17.91 -15.14
N SER A 407 -1.92 16.58 -14.99
CA SER A 407 -0.76 15.91 -14.38
C SER A 407 0.49 15.97 -15.27
N ARG A 408 1.63 16.23 -14.63
CA ARG A 408 2.95 16.33 -15.28
C ARG A 408 3.55 14.98 -15.68
N LEU A 409 3.10 13.88 -15.06
CA LEU A 409 3.44 12.52 -15.51
C LEU A 409 2.95 12.24 -16.94
N PHE A 410 1.93 12.97 -17.40
CA PHE A 410 1.26 12.77 -18.69
C PHE A 410 1.65 13.79 -19.77
N HIS A 411 2.62 14.67 -19.52
CA HIS A 411 3.13 15.63 -20.52
C HIS A 411 3.88 14.95 -21.70
N VAL A 412 3.80 13.61 -21.80
CA VAL A 412 4.50 12.76 -22.78
C VAL A 412 3.53 11.86 -23.56
N GLY A 413 2.39 12.39 -24.00
CA GLY A 413 1.69 11.86 -25.18
C GLY A 413 0.75 10.66 -24.97
N GLY A 414 -0.02 10.64 -23.88
CA GLY A 414 -1.13 9.69 -23.68
C GLY A 414 -0.78 8.46 -22.84
N MET A 415 -1.78 7.60 -22.65
CA MET A 415 -1.71 6.38 -21.84
C MET A 415 -1.75 5.16 -22.73
N ASP A 416 -1.08 4.09 -22.30
CA ASP A 416 -1.10 2.83 -23.03
C ASP A 416 -2.51 2.22 -23.03
N THR A 417 -2.89 1.60 -24.15
CA THR A 417 -4.17 0.90 -24.30
C THR A 417 -4.18 -0.36 -23.43
N PRO A 418 -4.97 -0.44 -22.34
CA PRO A 418 -5.02 -1.66 -21.54
C PRO A 418 -5.71 -2.79 -22.30
N THR A 419 -5.29 -4.03 -22.07
CA THR A 419 -6.06 -5.19 -22.53
C THR A 419 -7.45 -5.21 -21.88
N LEU A 420 -8.45 -5.65 -22.64
CA LEU A 420 -9.80 -5.88 -22.11
C LEU A 420 -9.96 -7.28 -21.53
N LEU A 421 -9.01 -8.20 -21.74
CA LEU A 421 -9.08 -9.55 -21.23
C LEU A 421 -9.00 -9.54 -19.70
N SER A 422 -9.87 -10.32 -19.05
CA SER A 422 -9.98 -10.42 -17.59
C SER A 422 -10.33 -9.11 -16.85
N SER A 423 -10.62 -8.01 -17.56
CA SER A 423 -10.91 -6.68 -16.98
C SER A 423 -12.19 -6.64 -16.12
N LYS A 424 -13.06 -7.64 -16.20
CA LYS A 424 -14.24 -7.74 -15.33
C LYS A 424 -13.87 -7.87 -13.85
N PHE A 425 -12.65 -8.32 -13.54
CA PHE A 425 -12.18 -8.55 -12.18
C PHE A 425 -11.29 -7.43 -11.62
N THR A 426 -11.11 -6.33 -12.37
CA THR A 426 -10.06 -5.33 -12.09
C THR A 426 -10.63 -3.94 -11.80
N SER A 427 -11.88 -3.84 -11.36
CA SER A 427 -12.47 -2.55 -10.96
C SER A 427 -11.71 -1.97 -9.75
N PRO A 428 -11.57 -0.64 -9.63
CA PRO A 428 -12.09 0.40 -10.53
C PRO A 428 -11.27 0.56 -11.83
N TYR A 429 -11.83 1.31 -12.78
CA TYR A 429 -11.31 1.49 -14.15
C TYR A 429 -10.72 2.87 -14.36
N PHE A 430 -10.02 3.01 -15.50
CA PHE A 430 -9.12 4.09 -15.88
C PHE A 430 -7.80 4.08 -15.10
N HIS A 431 -6.81 4.77 -15.67
CA HIS A 431 -5.46 4.83 -15.14
C HIS A 431 -5.35 5.42 -13.74
N ASP A 432 -6.41 6.06 -13.27
CA ASP A 432 -6.50 6.73 -11.97
C ASP A 432 -7.56 6.11 -11.07
N GLY A 433 -8.23 5.04 -11.50
CA GLY A 433 -9.33 4.38 -10.79
C GLY A 433 -10.62 5.21 -10.66
N SER A 434 -10.81 6.25 -11.49
CA SER A 434 -11.94 7.18 -11.36
C SER A 434 -13.32 6.59 -11.68
N LEU A 435 -13.39 5.46 -12.40
CA LEU A 435 -14.65 4.91 -12.89
C LEU A 435 -14.95 3.54 -12.27
N PRO A 436 -16.02 3.37 -11.49
CA PRO A 436 -16.22 2.15 -10.70
C PRO A 436 -16.71 0.94 -11.52
N THR A 437 -17.22 1.14 -12.74
CA THR A 437 -17.82 0.07 -13.56
C THR A 437 -17.49 0.21 -15.05
N LEU A 438 -17.49 -0.90 -15.80
CA LEU A 438 -17.39 -0.87 -17.26
C LEU A 438 -18.52 -0.06 -17.91
N ARG A 439 -19.69 -0.02 -17.28
CA ARG A 439 -20.80 0.85 -17.70
C ARG A 439 -20.44 2.33 -17.58
N ALA A 440 -19.82 2.73 -16.47
CA ALA A 440 -19.35 4.10 -16.28
C ALA A 440 -18.28 4.50 -17.32
N VAL A 441 -17.42 3.56 -17.73
CA VAL A 441 -16.48 3.75 -18.85
C VAL A 441 -17.21 4.05 -20.15
N ASN A 442 -18.20 3.24 -20.52
CA ASN A 442 -19.00 3.45 -21.74
C ASN A 442 -19.74 4.79 -21.72
N GLU A 443 -20.34 5.15 -20.57
CA GLU A 443 -21.00 6.44 -20.40
C GLU A 443 -20.03 7.61 -20.50
N TRP A 444 -18.81 7.47 -19.96
CA TRP A 444 -17.77 8.48 -20.08
C TRP A 444 -17.39 8.69 -21.54
N PHE A 445 -17.13 7.63 -22.30
CA PHE A 445 -16.82 7.75 -23.74
C PHE A 445 -17.98 8.37 -24.53
N ASN A 446 -19.22 7.97 -24.23
CA ASN A 446 -20.40 8.52 -24.88
C ASN A 446 -20.52 10.04 -24.66
N ARG A 447 -20.26 10.51 -23.42
CA ARG A 447 -20.27 11.95 -23.11
C ARG A 447 -19.07 12.69 -23.69
N GLN A 448 -17.86 12.18 -23.50
CA GLN A 448 -16.61 12.81 -23.89
C GLN A 448 -16.55 13.07 -25.40
N PHE A 449 -16.93 12.06 -26.19
CA PHE A 449 -16.88 12.13 -27.65
C PHE A 449 -18.25 12.38 -28.30
N LYS A 450 -19.30 12.63 -27.50
CA LYS A 450 -20.67 12.89 -27.98
C LYS A 450 -21.16 11.84 -28.98
N LEU A 451 -21.01 10.55 -28.63
CA LEU A 451 -21.23 9.43 -29.55
C LEU A 451 -22.70 9.20 -29.90
N GLY A 452 -23.64 9.77 -29.14
CA GLY A 452 -25.08 9.61 -29.36
C GLY A 452 -25.59 8.21 -29.03
N LEU A 453 -24.88 7.44 -28.20
CA LEU A 453 -25.35 6.13 -27.73
C LEU A 453 -26.51 6.32 -26.78
N GLU A 454 -27.62 5.62 -27.05
CA GLU A 454 -28.76 5.56 -26.13
C GLU A 454 -28.45 4.64 -24.94
N ARG A 455 -29.29 4.69 -23.91
CA ARG A 455 -29.16 3.82 -22.73
C ARG A 455 -29.02 2.34 -23.12
N LYS A 456 -29.82 1.89 -24.11
CA LYS A 456 -29.78 0.52 -24.60
C LYS A 456 -28.45 0.16 -25.28
N ASP A 457 -27.88 1.08 -26.05
CA ASP A 457 -26.59 0.88 -26.70
C ASP A 457 -25.47 0.74 -25.68
N ILE A 458 -25.50 1.56 -24.62
CA ILE A 458 -24.56 1.51 -23.50
C ILE A 458 -24.68 0.17 -22.78
N ASP A 459 -25.90 -0.28 -22.49
CA ASP A 459 -26.12 -1.56 -21.82
C ASP A 459 -25.66 -2.74 -22.69
N ASP A 460 -25.89 -2.69 -24.01
CA ASP A 460 -25.42 -3.71 -24.96
C ASP A 460 -23.87 -3.72 -25.07
N LEU A 461 -23.24 -2.55 -25.13
CA LEU A 461 -21.78 -2.41 -25.14
C LEU A 461 -21.15 -2.86 -23.81
N THR A 462 -21.80 -2.58 -22.68
CA THR A 462 -21.36 -3.08 -21.37
C THR A 462 -21.41 -4.60 -21.33
N ALA A 463 -22.48 -5.22 -21.82
CA ALA A 463 -22.58 -6.68 -21.90
C ALA A 463 -21.48 -7.29 -22.79
N TYR A 464 -21.04 -6.59 -23.84
CA TYR A 464 -19.89 -7.00 -24.64
C TYR A 464 -18.58 -6.93 -23.85
N LEU A 465 -18.29 -5.80 -23.18
CA LEU A 465 -17.07 -5.65 -22.39
C LEU A 465 -17.00 -6.65 -21.23
N GLU A 466 -18.13 -6.90 -20.56
CA GLU A 466 -18.20 -7.94 -19.52
C GLU A 466 -17.97 -9.35 -20.07
N ALA A 467 -18.40 -9.64 -21.31
CA ALA A 467 -18.16 -10.93 -21.94
C ALA A 467 -16.69 -11.11 -22.37
N VAL A 468 -16.06 -10.05 -22.89
CA VAL A 468 -14.63 -10.03 -23.26
C VAL A 468 -13.75 -10.13 -22.03
N GLY A 469 -14.06 -9.34 -21.00
CA GLY A 469 -13.31 -9.28 -19.74
C GLY A 469 -13.59 -10.42 -18.76
N ASP A 470 -14.44 -11.39 -19.11
CA ASP A 470 -14.70 -12.54 -18.26
C ASP A 470 -13.61 -13.62 -18.34
N GLY A 471 -13.72 -14.62 -17.48
CA GLY A 471 -12.86 -15.80 -17.49
C GLY A 471 -13.41 -16.92 -16.61
N VAL A 472 -12.99 -18.16 -16.89
CA VAL A 472 -13.40 -19.33 -16.10
C VAL A 472 -12.74 -19.29 -14.73
N GLN A 473 -13.57 -19.29 -13.68
CA GLN A 473 -13.14 -19.32 -12.27
C GLN A 473 -12.10 -18.22 -11.97
N GLY A 474 -12.43 -16.95 -12.22
CA GLY A 474 -11.49 -15.84 -11.97
C GLY A 474 -11.12 -15.61 -10.51
N ILE A 475 -11.76 -16.32 -9.59
CA ILE A 475 -11.55 -16.29 -8.14
C ILE A 475 -11.34 -17.74 -7.70
N GLU A 476 -10.45 -17.96 -6.74
CA GLU A 476 -10.21 -19.27 -6.14
C GLU A 476 -11.47 -19.73 -5.38
N ASN A 477 -11.95 -20.94 -5.68
CA ASN A 477 -13.12 -21.53 -5.01
C ASN A 477 -12.76 -22.20 -3.67
N THR A 478 -11.48 -22.25 -3.32
CA THR A 478 -11.01 -22.83 -2.06
C THR A 478 -11.22 -21.86 -0.91
N VAL A 479 -11.66 -22.40 0.24
CA VAL A 479 -11.52 -21.70 1.52
C VAL A 479 -10.03 -21.42 1.69
N HIS A 480 -9.64 -20.29 2.28
CA HIS A 480 -8.24 -19.96 2.55
C HIS A 480 -7.59 -21.09 3.38
N THR A 481 -6.95 -22.06 2.72
CA THR A 481 -6.28 -23.19 3.36
C THR A 481 -4.83 -22.84 3.59
N LEU A 482 -4.35 -23.14 4.80
CA LEU A 482 -2.95 -22.99 5.18
C LEU A 482 -2.02 -23.80 4.25
N GLU A 483 -2.48 -24.93 3.71
CA GLU A 483 -1.73 -25.77 2.79
C GLU A 483 -1.21 -25.03 1.55
N SER A 484 -2.07 -24.26 0.85
CA SER A 484 -1.66 -23.61 -0.42
C SER A 484 -0.55 -22.59 -0.22
N GLU A 485 -0.54 -21.89 0.91
CA GLU A 485 0.51 -20.90 1.23
C GLU A 485 1.78 -21.60 1.72
N LEU A 486 1.66 -22.69 2.47
CA LEU A 486 2.84 -23.46 2.88
C LEU A 486 3.50 -24.20 1.71
N GLU A 487 2.72 -24.57 0.69
CA GLU A 487 3.25 -25.11 -0.56
C GLU A 487 4.11 -24.08 -1.30
N GLU A 488 3.69 -22.81 -1.31
CA GLU A 488 4.47 -21.69 -1.85
C GLU A 488 5.82 -21.55 -1.12
N PHE A 489 5.85 -21.70 0.21
CA PHE A 489 7.12 -21.64 0.97
C PHE A 489 8.06 -22.81 0.66
N LYS A 490 7.50 -23.97 0.36
CA LYS A 490 8.27 -25.12 -0.12
C LYS A 490 8.91 -24.80 -1.47
N PHE A 491 8.21 -24.10 -2.38
CA PHE A 491 8.78 -23.63 -3.64
C PHE A 491 9.90 -22.62 -3.41
N PHE A 492 9.70 -21.66 -2.51
CA PHE A 492 10.75 -20.67 -2.19
C PHE A 492 12.01 -21.35 -1.67
N LEU A 493 11.88 -22.27 -0.71
CA LEU A 493 13.01 -22.97 -0.11
C LEU A 493 13.69 -23.96 -1.07
N SER A 494 13.01 -24.43 -2.13
CA SER A 494 13.65 -25.27 -3.16
C SER A 494 14.81 -24.54 -3.86
N THR A 495 14.80 -23.21 -3.85
CA THR A 495 15.85 -22.37 -4.45
C THR A 495 17.15 -22.35 -3.62
N TYR A 496 17.07 -22.72 -2.33
CA TYR A 496 18.17 -22.61 -1.37
C TYR A 496 19.45 -23.33 -1.84
N GLU A 497 19.34 -24.60 -2.21
CA GLU A 497 20.50 -25.41 -2.62
C GLU A 497 21.23 -24.82 -3.82
N ARG A 498 20.47 -24.28 -4.78
CA ARG A 498 21.04 -23.64 -5.96
C ARG A 498 21.74 -22.33 -5.61
N LEU A 499 21.17 -21.52 -4.71
CA LEU A 499 21.80 -20.28 -4.22
C LEU A 499 23.10 -20.59 -3.44
N LYS A 500 23.08 -21.65 -2.62
CA LYS A 500 24.25 -22.16 -1.88
C LYS A 500 25.36 -22.57 -2.85
N LEU A 501 25.05 -23.40 -3.85
CA LEU A 501 26.00 -23.82 -4.90
C LEU A 501 26.59 -22.62 -5.68
N LYS A 502 25.78 -21.59 -5.93
CA LYS A 502 26.21 -20.35 -6.59
C LYS A 502 26.90 -19.35 -5.65
N LYS A 503 27.04 -19.68 -4.37
CA LYS A 503 27.66 -18.84 -3.31
C LYS A 503 26.98 -17.47 -3.16
N LYS A 504 25.67 -17.39 -3.40
CA LYS A 504 24.88 -16.16 -3.34
C LYS A 504 24.37 -15.87 -1.92
N LYS A 505 25.28 -15.53 -1.02
CA LYS A 505 24.96 -15.33 0.41
C LYS A 505 23.86 -14.30 0.66
N GLU A 506 23.90 -13.16 -0.01
CA GLU A 506 22.87 -12.13 0.17
C GLU A 506 21.48 -12.57 -0.32
N LEU A 507 21.42 -13.36 -1.40
CA LEU A 507 20.15 -13.89 -1.90
C LEU A 507 19.57 -14.96 -0.97
N ILE A 508 20.42 -15.74 -0.28
CA ILE A 508 19.98 -16.64 0.78
C ILE A 508 19.41 -15.84 1.96
N THR A 509 20.01 -14.70 2.31
CA THR A 509 19.46 -13.79 3.34
C THR A 509 18.08 -13.29 2.95
N VAL A 510 17.90 -12.84 1.70
CA VAL A 510 16.60 -12.42 1.15
C VAL A 510 15.59 -13.57 1.25
N LEU A 511 15.94 -14.75 0.74
CA LEU A 511 15.10 -15.95 0.81
C LEU A 511 14.63 -16.25 2.23
N LEU A 512 15.56 -16.39 3.18
CA LEU A 512 15.22 -16.77 4.55
C LEU A 512 14.35 -15.71 5.24
N LYS A 513 14.64 -14.42 5.04
CA LYS A 513 13.80 -13.34 5.58
C LYS A 513 12.40 -13.32 4.97
N THR A 514 12.27 -13.54 3.66
CA THR A 514 10.96 -13.63 2.99
C THR A 514 10.13 -14.75 3.61
N VAL A 515 10.69 -15.97 3.69
CA VAL A 515 9.95 -17.13 4.22
C VAL A 515 9.60 -16.96 5.70
N VAL A 516 10.51 -16.43 6.54
CA VAL A 516 10.20 -16.10 7.95
C VAL A 516 9.00 -15.15 8.02
N ARG A 517 8.99 -14.09 7.21
CA ARG A 517 7.95 -13.08 7.22
C ARG A 517 6.61 -13.63 6.76
N GLU A 518 6.59 -14.41 5.69
CA GLU A 518 5.35 -15.01 5.21
C GLU A 518 4.78 -15.98 6.26
N VAL A 519 5.61 -16.85 6.87
CA VAL A 519 5.15 -17.71 7.98
C VAL A 519 4.56 -16.88 9.13
N GLN A 520 5.18 -15.74 9.47
CA GLN A 520 4.66 -14.82 10.49
C GLN A 520 3.32 -14.20 10.10
N ALA A 521 3.17 -13.75 8.84
CA ALA A 521 1.93 -13.18 8.33
C ALA A 521 0.80 -14.22 8.39
N HIS A 522 1.06 -15.44 7.93
CA HIS A 522 0.06 -16.51 7.91
C HIS A 522 -0.42 -16.96 9.29
N LYS A 523 0.42 -16.86 10.33
CA LYS A 523 -0.04 -17.12 11.71
C LYS A 523 -1.20 -16.23 12.14
N TRP A 524 -1.35 -15.04 11.57
CA TRP A 524 -2.49 -14.16 11.84
C TRP A 524 -3.74 -14.56 11.05
N ASP A 525 -3.55 -15.12 9.86
CA ASP A 525 -4.63 -15.54 8.95
C ASP A 525 -5.17 -16.95 9.26
N VAL A 526 -4.43 -17.73 10.05
CA VAL A 526 -4.81 -19.08 10.46
C VAL A 526 -6.10 -19.05 11.28
N GLN A 527 -7.16 -19.62 10.70
CA GLN A 527 -8.46 -19.75 11.35
C GLN A 527 -8.46 -20.82 12.46
N ASP A 528 -7.70 -21.90 12.29
CA ASP A 528 -7.58 -22.99 13.26
C ASP A 528 -6.35 -22.83 14.17
N LYS A 529 -6.60 -22.46 15.42
CA LYS A 529 -5.55 -22.25 16.43
C LYS A 529 -4.76 -23.51 16.76
N GLU A 530 -5.24 -24.71 16.43
CA GLU A 530 -4.49 -25.96 16.64
C GLU A 530 -3.22 -26.06 15.78
N ASN A 531 -3.16 -25.31 14.68
CA ASN A 531 -1.99 -25.26 13.79
C ASN A 531 -0.91 -24.26 14.25
N LEU A 532 -1.23 -23.33 15.16
CA LEU A 532 -0.28 -22.31 15.65
C LEU A 532 0.99 -22.89 16.28
N PRO A 533 0.95 -23.95 17.12
CA PRO A 533 2.18 -24.53 17.68
C PRO A 533 3.13 -25.10 16.61
N VAL A 534 2.59 -25.65 15.52
CA VAL A 534 3.40 -26.15 14.40
C VAL A 534 4.04 -24.98 13.66
N LEU A 535 3.26 -23.96 13.32
CA LEU A 535 3.76 -22.76 12.66
C LEU A 535 4.80 -22.01 13.50
N ASN A 536 4.62 -21.94 14.82
CA ASN A 536 5.61 -21.36 15.74
C ASN A 536 6.96 -22.09 15.67
N LYS A 537 6.94 -23.43 15.63
CA LYS A 537 8.18 -24.23 15.52
C LYS A 537 8.82 -24.08 14.14
N MET A 538 8.01 -24.01 13.08
CA MET A 538 8.50 -23.75 11.73
C MET A 538 9.18 -22.39 11.63
N GLU A 539 8.55 -21.33 12.16
CA GLU A 539 9.12 -19.99 12.27
C GLU A 539 10.43 -19.99 13.08
N GLU A 540 10.47 -20.68 14.22
CA GLU A 540 11.66 -20.80 15.06
C GLU A 540 12.84 -21.40 14.27
N LYS A 541 12.61 -22.48 13.53
CA LYS A 541 13.65 -23.11 12.70
C LYS A 541 14.15 -22.20 11.59
N LEU A 542 13.28 -21.45 10.93
CA LEU A 542 13.71 -20.48 9.93
C LEU A 542 14.50 -19.32 10.53
N ASN A 543 14.12 -18.84 11.72
CA ASN A 543 14.89 -17.81 12.43
C ASN A 543 16.26 -18.33 12.90
N GLU A 544 16.35 -19.59 13.32
CA GLU A 544 17.62 -20.25 13.63
C GLU A 544 18.50 -20.39 12.38
N ALA A 545 17.92 -20.82 11.26
CA ALA A 545 18.62 -20.88 9.97
C ALA A 545 19.13 -19.50 9.54
N LEU A 546 18.30 -18.45 9.64
CA LEU A 546 18.71 -17.08 9.31
C LEU A 546 19.86 -16.59 10.19
N ARG A 547 19.78 -16.81 11.51
CA ARG A 547 20.86 -16.45 12.44
C ARG A 547 22.16 -17.20 12.13
N ALA A 548 22.08 -18.50 11.88
CA ALA A 548 23.22 -19.32 11.50
C ALA A 548 23.86 -18.85 10.19
N HIS A 549 23.04 -18.56 9.17
CA HIS A 549 23.50 -18.06 7.88
C HIS A 549 24.24 -16.72 8.02
N LEU A 550 23.67 -15.79 8.79
CA LEU A 550 24.30 -14.49 9.07
C LEU A 550 25.60 -14.63 9.88
N ALA A 551 25.72 -15.67 10.71
CA ALA A 551 26.94 -16.01 11.44
C ALA A 551 27.97 -16.79 10.59
N GLY A 552 27.60 -17.21 9.37
CA GLY A 552 28.46 -18.01 8.49
C GLY A 552 28.50 -19.50 8.82
N ASP A 553 27.60 -20.00 9.67
CA ASP A 553 27.49 -21.43 10.02
C ASP A 553 26.60 -22.17 9.01
N ALA A 554 27.22 -22.66 7.93
CA ALA A 554 26.52 -23.36 6.86
C ALA A 554 25.86 -24.66 7.34
N LYS A 555 26.51 -25.42 8.23
CA LYS A 555 25.97 -26.69 8.72
C LYS A 555 24.71 -26.45 9.56
N MET A 556 24.75 -25.50 10.49
CA MET A 556 23.58 -25.16 11.30
C MET A 556 22.45 -24.58 10.44
N THR A 557 22.78 -23.85 9.36
CA THR A 557 21.78 -23.36 8.40
C THR A 557 21.08 -24.53 7.71
N ASP A 558 21.85 -25.47 7.15
CA ASP A 558 21.34 -26.67 6.48
C ASP A 558 20.48 -27.54 7.43
N ASP A 559 20.98 -27.79 8.64
CA ASP A 559 20.29 -28.59 9.67
C ASP A 559 18.92 -27.99 10.03
N ASN A 560 18.81 -26.67 10.14
CA ASN A 560 17.55 -25.99 10.48
C ASN A 560 16.56 -25.93 9.30
N ILE A 561 17.03 -25.75 8.06
CA ILE A 561 16.17 -25.83 6.87
C ILE A 561 15.64 -27.25 6.69
N ALA A 562 16.48 -28.28 6.89
CA ALA A 562 16.04 -29.66 6.87
C ALA A 562 15.00 -29.96 7.96
N ALA A 563 15.19 -29.43 9.17
CA ALA A 563 14.24 -29.56 10.26
C ALA A 563 12.90 -28.87 9.96
N TYR A 564 12.91 -27.70 9.30
CA TYR A 564 11.70 -27.05 8.81
C TYR A 564 10.95 -27.96 7.83
N HIS A 565 11.63 -28.52 6.83
CA HIS A 565 10.99 -29.42 5.86
C HIS A 565 10.40 -30.67 6.51
N ALA A 566 11.10 -31.26 7.49
CA ALA A 566 10.60 -32.40 8.24
C ALA A 566 9.33 -32.04 9.05
N LEU A 567 9.27 -30.84 9.64
CA LEU A 567 8.08 -30.36 10.34
C LEU A 567 6.90 -30.16 9.37
N TYR A 568 7.13 -29.57 8.20
CA TYR A 568 6.10 -29.40 7.18
C TYR A 568 5.55 -30.76 6.72
N GLN A 569 6.42 -31.69 6.30
CA GLN A 569 6.02 -33.02 5.82
C GLN A 569 5.25 -33.81 6.88
N LYS A 570 5.70 -33.80 8.13
CA LYS A 570 5.03 -34.52 9.24
C LYS A 570 3.62 -34.00 9.53
N ASN A 571 3.35 -32.74 9.25
CA ASN A 571 2.08 -32.09 9.58
C ASN A 571 1.24 -31.76 8.34
N GLN A 572 1.65 -32.17 7.13
CA GLN A 572 1.01 -31.76 5.89
C GLN A 572 -0.51 -32.02 5.91
N ASP A 573 -0.94 -33.21 6.33
CA ASP A 573 -2.36 -33.60 6.41
C ASP A 573 -3.19 -32.76 7.41
N LYS A 574 -2.55 -32.19 8.44
CA LYS A 574 -3.20 -31.29 9.40
C LYS A 574 -3.31 -29.85 8.89
N LEU A 575 -2.45 -29.51 7.92
CA LEU A 575 -2.33 -28.18 7.37
C LEU A 575 -3.19 -28.02 6.10
N LYS A 576 -3.66 -29.14 5.51
CA LYS A 576 -4.74 -29.20 4.52
C LYS A 576 -6.07 -28.89 5.18
#